data_AF-A0A9R1WUE1-F1
#
_entry.id   AF-A0A9R1WUE1-F1
#
_cell.length_a   1.000
_cell.length_b   1.000
_cell.length_c   1.000
_cell.angle_alpha   90.00
_cell.angle_beta   90.00
_cell.angle_gamma   90.00
#
_symmetry.space_group_name_H-M   'P 1'
#
loop_
_entity.id
_entity.type
_entity.pdbx_description
1 polymer ?
#
loop_
_entity_poly.entity_id
_entity_poly.type
_entity_poly.pdbx_seq_one_letter_code
_entity_poly.pdbx_strand_id
1 'polypeptide(L)'
;MALRHLTPLSPFTTLTRRLPSFPTLSSTTSRRYNRFSFSVMASASRKVLVPIANGTEPMEAVITIDVLRRAGADVTVASVEKQLRVDACHGVKIVADALISDCVDTVFDLISLPGGMPGASTLKDNNTLENIVKKQASEGRLYAAICASPAVALGSWGLLKGLKATCYPAFMEQLSSSATTVDSRVQQDGKVITSRGPGTTMEYSVTLVEQLFGKEKANEVSGPLLMNPKQTDQFIVTELNKLQWTCASTPKILVPIADGSEEMEAVMIIDVLRRAKAEVVVASVGDNLEIVASRKVKLVADMLLDEAAKLSYDLIVLPGGLGGAQAFAKSETLVNLLKKQRELEKYYGAICASPALVLEPHGLLEGKKATAFPAMCEKLTDKSEVESRVVVDGKVVTSRGPGTSLEFSLAIVEKLLGREKALEIGKAMLVV
;
A
#
# COMPACT_ATOMS: atom_id res chain seq x y z
N MET A 1 -66.15 5.20 11.77
CA MET A 1 -66.75 6.52 11.47
C MET A 1 -66.59 7.39 12.73
N ALA A 2 -66.10 8.63 12.59
CA ALA A 2 -65.80 9.68 13.61
C ALA A 2 -64.51 9.49 14.46
N LEU A 3 -63.41 10.27 14.26
CA LEU A 3 -63.10 11.71 14.56
C LEU A 3 -62.89 11.96 16.07
N ARG A 4 -61.65 12.18 16.60
CA ARG A 4 -60.70 13.33 16.56
C ARG A 4 -60.88 14.36 17.70
N HIS A 5 -59.72 14.76 18.27
CA HIS A 5 -59.34 16.03 18.95
C HIS A 5 -59.76 16.28 20.42
N LEU A 6 -59.07 17.02 21.29
CA LEU A 6 -57.66 17.44 21.57
C LEU A 6 -57.74 18.46 22.75
N THR A 7 -56.91 18.30 23.81
CA THR A 7 -56.28 19.35 24.71
C THR A 7 -57.17 20.24 25.63
N PRO A 8 -56.66 21.03 26.64
CA PRO A 8 -55.27 21.41 27.01
C PRO A 8 -54.86 21.53 28.54
N LEU A 9 -53.52 21.59 28.77
CA LEU A 9 -52.64 22.39 29.69
C LEU A 9 -52.92 22.68 31.20
N SER A 10 -51.93 22.28 32.06
CA SER A 10 -51.15 22.94 33.17
C SER A 10 -51.79 23.96 34.15
N PRO A 11 -51.40 24.10 35.46
CA PRO A 11 -50.01 24.41 35.93
C PRO A 11 -49.52 24.01 37.38
N PHE A 12 -48.18 24.02 37.56
CA PHE A 12 -47.31 24.47 38.69
C PHE A 12 -47.42 23.99 40.19
N THR A 13 -46.33 23.31 40.62
CA THR A 13 -45.44 23.47 41.81
C THR A 13 -45.73 23.00 43.27
N THR A 14 -44.66 22.36 43.79
CA THR A 14 -44.09 22.28 45.18
C THR A 14 -44.73 21.40 46.25
N LEU A 15 -43.97 20.43 46.79
CA LEU A 15 -43.48 20.44 48.18
C LEU A 15 -42.42 19.37 48.49
N THR A 16 -41.46 19.78 49.32
CA THR A 16 -40.29 19.06 49.88
C THR A 16 -40.63 18.10 51.03
N ARG A 17 -39.81 17.05 51.26
CA ARG A 17 -39.71 16.37 52.56
C ARG A 17 -38.27 16.07 52.96
N ARG A 18 -37.93 16.47 54.20
CA ARG A 18 -36.63 16.35 54.89
C ARG A 18 -36.44 14.98 55.56
N LEU A 19 -35.18 14.60 55.79
CA LEU A 19 -34.73 13.65 56.83
C LEU A 19 -33.58 14.28 57.67
N PRO A 20 -33.37 13.86 58.94
CA PRO A 20 -32.54 14.58 59.91
C PRO A 20 -31.09 14.06 60.10
N SER A 21 -30.33 14.88 60.82
CA SER A 21 -28.87 15.02 61.03
C SER A 21 -28.19 14.14 62.10
N PHE A 22 -26.85 14.04 62.09
CA PHE A 22 -25.90 14.25 63.24
C PHE A 22 -24.41 14.26 62.76
N PRO A 23 -23.42 14.75 63.55
CA PRO A 23 -22.27 15.53 63.03
C PRO A 23 -20.85 15.01 63.33
N THR A 24 -19.90 15.52 62.51
CA THR A 24 -18.48 15.87 62.70
C THR A 24 -17.44 14.89 63.29
N LEU A 25 -16.36 14.66 62.53
CA LEU A 25 -14.98 14.71 63.03
C LEU A 25 -14.00 15.16 61.93
N SER A 26 -13.07 16.03 62.31
CA SER A 26 -12.03 16.64 61.47
C SER A 26 -10.85 15.71 61.23
N SER A 27 -10.17 15.82 60.09
CA SER A 27 -8.71 16.02 60.06
C SER A 27 -8.21 16.36 58.65
N THR A 28 -7.46 17.44 58.60
CA THR A 28 -6.54 17.91 57.55
C THR A 28 -5.77 16.81 56.79
N THR A 29 -5.75 16.89 55.46
CA THR A 29 -4.52 16.77 54.65
C THR A 29 -4.74 17.40 53.27
N SER A 30 -3.92 18.39 52.95
CA SER A 30 -3.83 19.01 51.64
C SER A 30 -3.18 18.05 50.62
N ARG A 31 -3.87 17.73 49.53
CA ARG A 31 -3.22 17.25 48.30
C ARG A 31 -3.56 18.17 47.15
N ARG A 32 -2.56 18.98 46.78
CA ARG A 32 -2.52 19.72 45.51
C ARG A 32 -2.67 18.72 44.36
N TYR A 33 -3.79 18.76 43.66
CA TYR A 33 -3.87 18.19 42.32
C TYR A 33 -3.24 19.20 41.36
N ASN A 34 -1.99 18.96 40.99
CA ASN A 34 -1.41 19.57 39.80
C ASN A 34 -2.27 19.14 38.61
N ARG A 35 -3.06 20.08 38.07
CA ARG A 35 -3.58 19.98 36.70
C ARG A 35 -2.39 20.12 35.77
N PHE A 36 -1.73 19.02 35.43
CA PHE A 36 -0.89 18.97 34.24
C PHE A 36 -1.80 19.03 33.03
N SER A 37 -1.93 20.24 32.46
CA SER A 37 -2.42 20.41 31.10
C SER A 37 -1.34 19.83 30.18
N PHE A 38 -1.54 18.60 29.72
CA PHE A 38 -0.83 18.09 28.57
C PHE A 38 -1.42 18.80 27.34
N SER A 39 -0.87 19.97 27.03
CA SER A 39 -0.81 20.43 25.65
C SER A 39 0.02 19.37 24.90
N VAL A 40 -0.67 18.46 24.20
CA VAL A 40 -0.04 17.71 23.12
C VAL A 40 0.26 18.76 22.06
N MET A 41 1.47 19.33 22.11
CA MET A 41 1.99 20.06 20.96
C MET A 41 1.98 19.08 19.81
N ALA A 42 1.16 19.33 18.80
CA ALA A 42 1.26 18.62 17.53
C ALA A 42 2.70 18.81 17.05
N SER A 43 3.51 17.75 17.16
CA SER A 43 4.80 17.71 16.47
C SER A 43 4.52 18.07 15.02
N ALA A 44 5.21 19.08 14.47
CA ALA A 44 5.09 19.40 13.06
C ALA A 44 5.29 18.11 12.25
N SER A 45 4.38 17.84 11.31
CA SER A 45 4.46 16.63 10.48
C SER A 45 5.77 16.66 9.68
N ARG A 46 6.46 15.51 9.61
CA ARG A 46 7.71 15.38 8.85
C ARG A 46 7.40 15.51 7.37
N LYS A 47 8.01 16.47 6.70
CA LYS A 47 7.80 16.70 5.27
C LYS A 47 8.69 15.77 4.46
N VAL A 48 8.11 15.03 3.53
CA VAL A 48 8.84 14.08 2.68
C VAL A 48 8.58 14.41 1.22
N LEU A 49 9.62 14.37 0.41
CA LEU A 49 9.50 14.40 -1.05
C LEU A 49 9.74 13.00 -1.63
N VAL A 50 8.79 12.53 -2.44
CA VAL A 50 8.97 11.36 -3.31
C VAL A 50 8.80 11.83 -4.77
N PRO A 51 9.89 12.08 -5.50
CA PRO A 51 9.79 12.46 -6.89
C PRO A 51 9.47 11.24 -7.77
N ILE A 52 8.61 11.43 -8.76
CA ILE A 52 8.22 10.41 -9.74
C ILE A 52 8.40 10.94 -11.16
N ALA A 53 8.67 10.03 -12.09
CA ALA A 53 8.90 10.29 -13.49
C ALA A 53 8.21 9.22 -14.35
N ASN A 54 8.11 9.45 -15.65
CA ASN A 54 7.78 8.39 -16.59
C ASN A 54 8.82 7.26 -16.49
N GLY A 55 8.35 6.03 -16.35
CA GLY A 55 9.21 4.87 -16.13
C GLY A 55 9.75 4.72 -14.70
N THR A 56 9.22 5.46 -13.73
CA THR A 56 9.43 5.15 -12.31
C THR A 56 8.92 3.74 -12.00
N GLU A 57 9.63 3.01 -11.13
CA GLU A 57 9.14 1.72 -10.63
C GLU A 57 7.94 1.92 -9.67
N PRO A 58 6.71 1.49 -10.04
CA PRO A 58 5.53 1.85 -9.29
C PRO A 58 5.48 1.23 -7.89
N MET A 59 5.95 -0.01 -7.69
CA MET A 59 5.96 -0.61 -6.36
C MET A 59 6.86 0.17 -5.41
N GLU A 60 8.06 0.53 -5.87
CA GLU A 60 9.04 1.29 -5.09
C GLU A 60 8.50 2.64 -4.63
N ALA A 61 7.84 3.38 -5.53
CA ALA A 61 7.25 4.67 -5.22
C ALA A 61 6.04 4.52 -4.26
N VAL A 62 5.07 3.69 -4.62
CA VAL A 62 3.78 3.61 -3.92
C VAL A 62 3.91 3.05 -2.51
N ILE A 63 4.72 2.00 -2.33
CA ILE A 63 4.98 1.43 -0.99
C ILE A 63 5.67 2.47 -0.10
N THR A 64 6.67 3.19 -0.64
CA THR A 64 7.39 4.22 0.12
C THR A 64 6.44 5.33 0.57
N ILE A 65 5.59 5.82 -0.34
CA ILE A 65 4.60 6.86 -0.05
C ILE A 65 3.62 6.40 1.03
N ASP A 66 3.05 5.21 0.85
CA ASP A 66 2.04 4.67 1.77
C ASP A 66 2.64 4.44 3.17
N VAL A 67 3.78 3.75 3.29
CA VAL A 67 4.41 3.46 4.59
C VAL A 67 4.77 4.75 5.33
N LEU A 68 5.29 5.76 4.64
CA LEU A 68 5.60 7.06 5.26
C LEU A 68 4.34 7.81 5.70
N ARG A 69 3.26 7.77 4.90
CA ARG A 69 1.96 8.35 5.29
C ARG A 69 1.33 7.60 6.48
N ARG A 70 1.50 6.29 6.60
CA ARG A 70 1.11 5.51 7.80
C ARG A 70 1.85 5.96 9.05
N ALA A 71 3.10 6.42 8.92
CA ALA A 71 3.86 6.98 10.03
C ALA A 71 3.44 8.40 10.44
N GLY A 72 2.58 9.05 9.65
CA GLY A 72 2.15 10.43 9.86
C GLY A 72 3.02 11.49 9.15
N ALA A 73 3.86 11.08 8.19
CA ALA A 73 4.60 12.01 7.35
C ALA A 73 3.69 12.74 6.35
N ASP A 74 3.98 14.01 6.12
CA ASP A 74 3.42 14.84 5.06
C ASP A 74 4.22 14.57 3.78
N VAL A 75 3.79 13.57 3.02
CA VAL A 75 4.47 13.13 1.79
C VAL A 75 3.92 13.88 0.59
N THR A 76 4.77 14.72 0.00
CA THR A 76 4.57 15.33 -1.31
C THR A 76 5.09 14.39 -2.40
N VAL A 77 4.17 13.92 -3.25
CA VAL A 77 4.54 13.21 -4.48
C VAL A 77 4.71 14.24 -5.58
N ALA A 78 5.91 14.36 -6.15
CA ALA A 78 6.21 15.40 -7.14
C ALA A 78 6.57 14.81 -8.50
N SER A 79 5.88 15.21 -9.56
CA SER A 79 6.24 14.82 -10.91
C SER A 79 7.43 15.67 -11.39
N VAL A 80 8.48 15.02 -11.92
CA VAL A 80 9.57 15.72 -12.63
C VAL A 80 9.23 16.00 -14.10
N GLU A 81 8.08 15.52 -14.56
CA GLU A 81 7.55 15.78 -15.90
C GLU A 81 6.90 17.17 -15.98
N LYS A 82 6.37 17.51 -17.16
CA LYS A 82 5.58 18.75 -17.36
C LYS A 82 4.14 18.66 -16.84
N GLN A 83 3.68 17.45 -16.51
CA GLN A 83 2.34 17.19 -16.02
C GLN A 83 2.37 16.35 -14.73
N LEU A 84 1.28 16.38 -13.96
CA LEU A 84 1.16 15.63 -12.71
C LEU A 84 1.07 14.12 -12.92
N ARG A 85 0.40 13.68 -14.00
CA ARG A 85 0.28 12.26 -14.30
C ARG A 85 1.57 11.74 -14.94
N VAL A 86 2.11 10.66 -14.39
CA VAL A 86 3.22 9.90 -14.96
C VAL A 86 2.77 8.50 -15.35
N ASP A 87 3.31 8.00 -16.46
CA ASP A 87 3.19 6.61 -16.86
C ASP A 87 4.41 5.85 -16.30
N ALA A 88 4.21 5.16 -15.18
CA ALA A 88 5.22 4.37 -14.50
C ALA A 88 5.53 3.08 -15.29
N CYS A 89 6.54 2.32 -14.84
CA CYS A 89 6.83 1.00 -15.42
C CYS A 89 5.57 0.11 -15.44
N HIS A 90 5.53 -0.80 -16.42
CA HIS A 90 4.48 -1.82 -16.54
C HIS A 90 3.06 -1.24 -16.60
N GLY A 91 2.91 -0.02 -17.16
CA GLY A 91 1.63 0.60 -17.49
C GLY A 91 0.81 1.09 -16.30
N VAL A 92 1.38 1.10 -15.08
CA VAL A 92 0.76 1.73 -13.91
C VAL A 92 0.80 3.24 -14.09
N LYS A 93 -0.29 3.92 -13.75
CA LYS A 93 -0.43 5.37 -13.93
C LYS A 93 -0.62 6.00 -12.56
N ILE A 94 0.27 6.93 -12.21
CA ILE A 94 0.28 7.62 -10.91
C ILE A 94 0.08 9.11 -11.17
N VAL A 95 -0.74 9.78 -10.36
CA VAL A 95 -0.91 11.24 -10.42
C VAL A 95 -0.20 11.87 -9.22
N ALA A 96 0.79 12.71 -9.48
CA ALA A 96 1.51 13.46 -8.46
C ALA A 96 0.62 14.51 -7.78
N ASP A 97 1.04 14.95 -6.60
CA ASP A 97 0.41 16.03 -5.83
C ASP A 97 0.84 17.41 -6.33
N ALA A 98 2.09 17.53 -6.80
CA ALA A 98 2.68 18.76 -7.32
C ALA A 98 3.65 18.49 -8.48
N LEU A 99 4.04 19.55 -9.19
CA LEU A 99 5.22 19.49 -10.06
C LEU A 99 6.48 19.72 -9.22
N ILE A 100 7.62 19.16 -9.64
CA ILE A 100 8.88 19.36 -8.93
C ILE A 100 9.29 20.85 -8.89
N SER A 101 8.87 21.64 -9.88
CA SER A 101 9.06 23.10 -9.92
C SER A 101 8.40 23.81 -8.74
N ASP A 102 7.31 23.25 -8.20
CA ASP A 102 6.56 23.85 -7.09
C ASP A 102 7.21 23.54 -5.73
N CYS A 103 8.23 22.66 -5.72
CA CYS A 103 8.88 22.17 -4.51
C CYS A 103 10.19 22.89 -4.18
N VAL A 104 10.66 23.84 -5.02
CA VAL A 104 12.00 24.45 -4.93
C VAL A 104 12.29 25.16 -3.59
N ASP A 105 11.27 25.78 -3.01
CA ASP A 105 11.37 26.53 -1.76
C ASP A 105 10.94 25.70 -0.54
N THR A 106 10.57 24.44 -0.75
CA THR A 106 10.14 23.55 0.33
C THR A 106 11.33 22.86 0.96
N VAL A 107 11.45 22.98 2.29
CA VAL A 107 12.39 22.20 3.09
C VAL A 107 11.74 20.87 3.46
N PHE A 108 12.40 19.77 3.13
CA PHE A 108 11.96 18.41 3.45
C PHE A 108 12.83 17.79 4.55
N ASP A 109 12.24 16.98 5.42
CA ASP A 109 12.96 16.14 6.37
C ASP A 109 13.62 14.94 5.68
N LEU A 110 13.03 14.45 4.58
CA LEU A 110 13.52 13.35 3.76
C LEU A 110 13.17 13.57 2.28
N ILE A 111 14.10 13.21 1.40
CA ILE A 111 13.83 13.01 -0.03
C ILE A 111 14.16 11.56 -0.39
N SER A 112 13.21 10.82 -0.97
CA SER A 112 13.40 9.40 -1.32
C SER A 112 13.16 9.16 -2.81
N LEU A 113 14.19 8.78 -3.56
CA LEU A 113 14.15 8.55 -5.00
C LEU A 113 13.82 7.08 -5.32
N PRO A 114 12.64 6.78 -5.90
CA PRO A 114 12.35 5.47 -6.48
C PRO A 114 13.27 5.17 -7.67
N GLY A 115 13.43 3.90 -8.02
CA GLY A 115 14.13 3.49 -9.23
C GLY A 115 13.20 3.33 -10.44
N GLY A 116 13.37 2.23 -11.15
CA GLY A 116 12.78 2.00 -12.48
C GLY A 116 13.60 2.63 -13.59
N MET A 117 13.53 2.05 -14.79
CA MET A 117 14.13 2.62 -16.00
C MET A 117 13.04 2.77 -17.07
N PRO A 118 12.94 3.93 -17.74
CA PRO A 118 13.85 5.09 -17.67
C PRO A 118 13.67 6.04 -16.47
N GLY A 119 12.82 5.73 -15.48
CA GLY A 119 12.50 6.65 -14.38
C GLY A 119 13.71 7.24 -13.66
N ALA A 120 14.66 6.40 -13.24
CA ALA A 120 15.87 6.85 -12.56
C ALA A 120 16.76 7.77 -13.42
N SER A 121 16.86 7.51 -14.74
CA SER A 121 17.54 8.42 -15.67
C SER A 121 16.79 9.74 -15.82
N THR A 122 15.46 9.72 -15.91
CA THR A 122 14.66 10.95 -15.98
C THR A 122 14.78 11.78 -14.70
N LEU A 123 14.82 11.15 -13.52
CA LEU A 123 15.10 11.82 -12.25
C LEU A 123 16.50 12.44 -12.26
N LYS A 124 17.52 11.70 -12.70
CA LYS A 124 18.91 12.17 -12.82
C LYS A 124 19.02 13.42 -13.70
N ASP A 125 18.33 13.43 -14.84
CA ASP A 125 18.45 14.49 -15.85
C ASP A 125 17.61 15.74 -15.53
N ASN A 126 16.85 15.74 -14.44
CA ASN A 126 16.08 16.90 -13.99
C ASN A 126 16.92 17.81 -13.07
N ASN A 127 17.42 18.92 -13.61
CA ASN A 127 18.25 19.89 -12.88
C ASN A 127 17.56 20.47 -11.63
N THR A 128 16.24 20.67 -11.66
CA THR A 128 15.50 21.18 -10.49
C THR A 128 15.56 20.19 -9.34
N LEU A 129 15.29 18.91 -9.62
CA LEU A 129 15.41 17.85 -8.61
C LEU A 129 16.85 17.71 -8.11
N GLU A 130 17.84 17.69 -9.01
CA GLU A 130 19.25 17.60 -8.62
C GLU A 130 19.64 18.72 -7.63
N ASN A 131 19.23 19.95 -7.90
CA ASN A 131 19.50 21.09 -7.02
C ASN A 131 18.82 20.95 -5.65
N ILE A 132 17.56 20.51 -5.61
CA ILE A 132 16.83 20.26 -4.36
C ILE A 132 17.56 19.18 -3.52
N VAL A 133 17.97 18.07 -4.15
CA VAL A 133 18.64 16.95 -3.45
C VAL A 133 20.05 17.33 -3.00
N LYS A 134 20.83 18.05 -3.82
CA LYS A 134 22.16 18.54 -3.42
C LYS A 134 22.07 19.51 -2.24
N LYS A 135 21.09 20.43 -2.26
CA LYS A 135 20.83 21.32 -1.13
C LYS A 135 20.47 20.53 0.13
N GLN A 136 19.55 19.57 0.03
CA GLN A 136 19.16 18.68 1.14
C GLN A 136 20.38 17.98 1.78
N ALA A 137 21.25 17.41 0.95
CA ALA A 137 22.46 16.73 1.40
C ALA A 137 23.45 17.71 2.06
N SER A 138 23.66 18.90 1.48
CA SER A 138 24.56 19.93 2.03
C SER A 138 24.10 20.47 3.38
N GLU A 139 22.79 20.45 3.64
CA GLU A 139 22.18 20.85 4.90
C GLU A 139 22.11 19.69 5.92
N GLY A 140 22.71 18.53 5.61
CA GLY A 140 22.85 17.40 6.52
C GLY A 140 21.54 16.67 6.84
N ARG A 141 20.52 16.79 5.97
CA ARG A 141 19.22 16.11 6.15
C ARG A 141 19.18 14.76 5.44
N LEU A 142 18.16 13.96 5.75
CA LEU A 142 18.03 12.62 5.18
C LEU A 142 17.73 12.69 3.68
N TYR A 143 18.39 11.83 2.94
CA TYR A 143 18.08 11.54 1.54
C TYR A 143 18.27 10.05 1.29
N ALA A 144 17.50 9.52 0.35
CA ALA A 144 17.45 8.09 0.14
C ALA A 144 17.17 7.74 -1.32
N ALA A 145 17.58 6.56 -1.74
CA ALA A 145 17.28 6.05 -3.07
C ALA A 145 17.21 4.52 -3.09
N ILE A 146 16.41 3.97 -3.99
CA ILE A 146 16.26 2.52 -4.15
C ILE A 146 16.49 2.10 -5.60
N CYS A 147 16.93 0.85 -5.80
CA CYS A 147 17.02 0.20 -7.09
C CYS A 147 18.08 0.83 -8.00
N ALA A 148 17.71 1.41 -9.14
CA ALA A 148 18.66 2.05 -10.06
C ALA A 148 19.13 3.43 -9.57
N SER A 149 18.29 4.14 -8.81
CA SER A 149 18.51 5.55 -8.43
C SER A 149 19.76 5.81 -7.57
N PRO A 150 20.24 4.91 -6.67
CA PRO A 150 21.51 5.10 -6.00
C PRO A 150 22.68 5.27 -6.98
N ALA A 151 22.78 4.42 -8.01
CA ALA A 151 23.87 4.47 -8.97
C ALA A 151 23.65 5.53 -10.06
N VAL A 152 22.42 5.61 -10.58
CA VAL A 152 22.08 6.45 -11.74
C VAL A 152 21.94 7.92 -11.36
N ALA A 153 21.30 8.23 -10.22
CA ALA A 153 21.08 9.61 -9.78
C ALA A 153 22.09 10.01 -8.69
N LEU A 154 21.99 9.47 -7.48
CA LEU A 154 22.80 9.93 -6.34
C LEU A 154 24.31 9.80 -6.59
N GLY A 155 24.75 8.67 -7.16
CA GLY A 155 26.14 8.43 -7.54
C GLY A 155 26.64 9.43 -8.59
N SER A 156 25.87 9.64 -9.66
CA SER A 156 26.19 10.63 -10.71
C SER A 156 26.26 12.07 -10.19
N TRP A 157 25.45 12.41 -9.19
CA TRP A 157 25.46 13.73 -8.54
C TRP A 157 26.58 13.90 -7.51
N GLY A 158 27.39 12.86 -7.29
CA GLY A 158 28.51 12.87 -6.34
C GLY A 158 28.10 12.73 -4.87
N LEU A 159 26.85 12.37 -4.59
CA LEU A 159 26.27 12.37 -3.24
C LEU A 159 26.58 11.12 -2.42
N LEU A 160 27.32 10.17 -2.99
CA LEU A 160 27.70 8.91 -2.34
C LEU A 160 29.21 8.77 -2.09
N LYS A 161 30.00 9.80 -2.43
CA LYS A 161 31.47 9.73 -2.35
C LYS A 161 31.94 9.45 -0.92
N GLY A 162 32.65 8.34 -0.74
CA GLY A 162 33.19 7.92 0.55
C GLY A 162 32.17 7.26 1.48
N LEU A 163 30.95 7.02 1.02
CA LEU A 163 29.89 6.36 1.78
C LEU A 163 29.70 4.91 1.32
N LYS A 164 29.14 4.08 2.20
CA LYS A 164 28.62 2.75 1.85
C LYS A 164 27.23 2.87 1.23
N ALA A 165 27.02 2.18 0.12
CA ALA A 165 25.73 2.15 -0.55
C ALA A 165 25.45 0.78 -1.19
N THR A 166 24.17 0.51 -1.41
CA THR A 166 23.69 -0.63 -2.19
C THR A 166 22.78 -0.13 -3.31
N CYS A 167 22.53 -0.96 -4.32
CA CYS A 167 21.57 -0.68 -5.38
C CYS A 167 21.08 -1.99 -6.01
N TYR A 168 20.28 -1.87 -7.08
CA TYR A 168 19.89 -3.03 -7.87
C TYR A 168 21.12 -3.76 -8.43
N PRO A 169 21.18 -5.11 -8.41
CA PRO A 169 22.38 -5.87 -8.77
C PRO A 169 23.02 -5.46 -10.09
N ALA A 170 22.21 -5.22 -11.13
CA ALA A 170 22.72 -4.82 -12.45
C ALA A 170 23.41 -3.44 -12.49
N PHE A 171 23.23 -2.61 -11.45
CA PHE A 171 23.85 -1.29 -11.34
C PHE A 171 24.99 -1.23 -10.32
N MET A 172 25.35 -2.35 -9.68
CA MET A 172 26.39 -2.38 -8.64
C MET A 172 27.77 -2.01 -9.20
N GLU A 173 28.08 -2.44 -10.44
CA GLU A 173 29.33 -2.06 -11.12
C GLU A 173 29.39 -0.54 -11.33
N GLN A 174 28.31 0.08 -11.83
CA GLN A 174 28.22 1.53 -11.96
C GLN A 174 28.36 2.24 -10.60
N LEU A 175 27.70 1.73 -9.56
CA LEU A 175 27.76 2.30 -8.20
C LEU A 175 29.19 2.31 -7.63
N SER A 176 29.98 1.28 -7.93
CA SER A 176 31.36 1.12 -7.42
C SER A 176 32.31 2.28 -7.78
N SER A 177 31.98 3.04 -8.83
CA SER A 177 32.70 4.26 -9.21
C SER A 177 32.48 5.44 -8.26
N SER A 178 31.43 5.40 -7.43
CA SER A 178 30.94 6.53 -6.64
C SER A 178 30.75 6.24 -5.15
N ALA A 179 30.76 4.97 -4.72
CA ALA A 179 30.52 4.54 -3.36
C ALA A 179 31.25 3.23 -3.02
N THR A 180 31.42 2.92 -1.72
CA THR A 180 31.77 1.56 -1.27
C THR A 180 30.52 0.67 -1.35
N THR A 181 30.51 -0.26 -2.30
CA THR A 181 29.34 -1.12 -2.55
C THR A 181 29.18 -2.19 -1.48
N VAL A 182 27.94 -2.42 -1.04
CA VAL A 182 27.57 -3.50 -0.11
C VAL A 182 26.29 -4.22 -0.57
N ASP A 183 26.15 -5.50 -0.19
CA ASP A 183 25.02 -6.34 -0.62
C ASP A 183 23.82 -6.35 0.33
N SER A 184 23.87 -5.60 1.44
CA SER A 184 22.76 -5.46 2.37
C SER A 184 21.50 -4.97 1.64
N ARG A 185 20.33 -5.52 1.98
CA ARG A 185 19.04 -5.15 1.37
C ARG A 185 18.68 -3.68 1.57
N VAL A 186 19.05 -3.13 2.72
CA VAL A 186 18.98 -1.71 3.06
C VAL A 186 20.32 -1.32 3.68
N GLN A 187 20.95 -0.26 3.16
CA GLN A 187 22.21 0.27 3.67
C GLN A 187 22.01 1.72 4.12
N GLN A 188 22.24 1.98 5.41
CA GLN A 188 22.35 3.34 5.94
C GLN A 188 23.82 3.69 6.18
N ASP A 189 24.26 4.84 5.67
CA ASP A 189 25.57 5.42 6.02
C ASP A 189 25.40 6.94 6.25
N GLY A 190 25.59 7.37 7.49
CA GLY A 190 25.30 8.76 7.89
C GLY A 190 23.85 9.15 7.61
N LYS A 191 23.67 10.09 6.66
CA LYS A 191 22.35 10.64 6.26
C LYS A 191 21.75 10.02 5.00
N VAL A 192 22.47 9.11 4.34
CA VAL A 192 21.97 8.42 3.16
C VAL A 192 21.45 7.03 3.51
N ILE A 193 20.29 6.68 2.93
CA ILE A 193 19.74 5.32 2.97
C ILE A 193 19.57 4.82 1.55
N THR A 194 20.10 3.64 1.25
CA THR A 194 19.97 3.01 -0.07
C THR A 194 19.40 1.60 0.01
N SER A 195 18.74 1.14 -1.05
CA SER A 195 18.15 -0.20 -1.10
C SER A 195 18.14 -0.79 -2.52
N ARG A 196 17.81 -2.08 -2.67
CA ARG A 196 18.17 -2.86 -3.87
C ARG A 196 17.08 -2.94 -4.94
N GLY A 197 15.79 -2.98 -4.61
CA GLY A 197 14.74 -3.19 -5.61
C GLY A 197 13.35 -3.44 -5.03
N PRO A 198 12.37 -3.85 -5.86
CA PRO A 198 10.97 -3.92 -5.44
C PRO A 198 10.74 -4.79 -4.20
N GLY A 199 11.37 -5.96 -4.15
CA GLY A 199 11.28 -6.91 -3.03
C GLY A 199 11.90 -6.41 -1.73
N THR A 200 12.72 -5.36 -1.74
CA THR A 200 13.30 -4.72 -0.55
C THR A 200 12.53 -3.48 -0.07
N THR A 201 11.52 -3.03 -0.82
CA THR A 201 10.91 -1.71 -0.61
C THR A 201 10.23 -1.55 0.75
N MET A 202 9.57 -2.59 1.27
CA MET A 202 8.94 -2.50 2.59
C MET A 202 9.97 -2.32 3.72
N GLU A 203 11.06 -3.10 3.70
CA GLU A 203 12.17 -2.97 4.66
C GLU A 203 12.84 -1.59 4.56
N TYR A 204 13.06 -1.13 3.32
CA TYR A 204 13.56 0.21 3.04
C TYR A 204 12.64 1.29 3.64
N SER A 205 11.34 1.21 3.39
CA SER A 205 10.38 2.22 3.84
C SER A 205 10.22 2.25 5.36
N VAL A 206 10.22 1.09 6.03
CA VAL A 206 10.21 1.00 7.50
C VAL A 206 11.50 1.58 8.09
N THR A 207 12.65 1.36 7.44
CA THR A 207 13.91 1.99 7.84
C THR A 207 13.82 3.52 7.75
N LEU A 208 13.20 4.06 6.70
CA LEU A 208 12.96 5.51 6.58
C LEU A 208 12.06 6.04 7.70
N VAL A 209 11.02 5.29 8.08
CA VAL A 209 10.17 5.63 9.24
C VAL A 209 10.99 5.65 10.52
N GLU A 210 11.86 4.66 10.76
CA GLU A 210 12.74 4.63 11.93
C GLU A 210 13.66 5.86 11.98
N GLN A 211 14.22 6.28 10.84
CA GLN A 211 15.09 7.45 10.79
C GLN A 211 14.35 8.78 11.03
N LEU A 212 13.07 8.88 10.65
CA LEU A 212 12.28 10.10 10.81
C LEU A 212 11.58 10.21 12.17
N PHE A 213 11.09 9.08 12.68
CA PHE A 213 10.17 9.02 13.81
C PHE A 213 10.63 8.10 14.96
N GLY A 214 11.73 7.37 14.77
CA GLY A 214 12.25 6.42 15.76
C GLY A 214 11.65 5.03 15.66
N LYS A 215 12.32 4.09 16.34
CA LYS A 215 12.05 2.64 16.29
C LYS A 215 10.64 2.25 16.74
N GLU A 216 10.08 2.97 17.72
CA GLU A 216 8.73 2.69 18.21
C GLU A 216 7.68 2.91 17.11
N LYS A 217 7.75 4.03 16.39
CA LYS A 217 6.85 4.32 15.27
C LYS A 217 7.07 3.35 14.12
N ALA A 218 8.32 2.95 13.84
CA ALA A 218 8.62 1.94 12.83
C ALA A 218 7.94 0.59 13.17
N ASN A 219 8.03 0.15 14.43
CA ASN A 219 7.35 -1.07 14.89
C ASN A 219 5.82 -0.95 14.78
N GLU A 220 5.24 0.17 15.21
CA GLU A 220 3.79 0.45 15.08
C GLU A 220 3.31 0.36 13.62
N VAL A 221 4.03 0.99 12.69
CA VAL A 221 3.68 0.99 11.26
C VAL A 221 3.86 -0.39 10.64
N SER A 222 4.92 -1.11 11.01
CA SER A 222 5.25 -2.43 10.44
C SER A 222 4.25 -3.53 10.82
N GLY A 223 3.64 -3.47 12.02
CA GLY A 223 2.75 -4.52 12.52
C GLY A 223 1.57 -4.83 11.57
N PRO A 224 0.74 -3.84 11.20
CA PRO A 224 -0.37 -4.03 10.26
C PRO A 224 0.06 -4.34 8.81
N LEU A 225 1.35 -4.23 8.46
CA LEU A 225 1.81 -4.59 7.12
C LEU A 225 1.91 -6.10 6.93
N LEU A 226 2.00 -6.92 7.99
CA LEU A 226 2.11 -8.39 7.88
C LEU A 226 3.33 -8.86 7.06
N MET A 227 4.43 -8.12 7.17
CA MET A 227 5.70 -8.45 6.51
C MET A 227 6.17 -9.86 6.91
N ASN A 228 6.83 -10.56 5.99
CA ASN A 228 7.40 -11.87 6.30
C ASN A 228 8.62 -11.69 7.23
N PRO A 229 8.61 -12.25 8.46
CA PRO A 229 9.73 -12.11 9.38
C PRO A 229 10.96 -12.94 8.97
N LYS A 230 10.83 -13.87 8.01
CA LYS A 230 11.91 -14.74 7.55
C LYS A 230 12.06 -14.60 6.04
N GLN A 231 13.28 -14.26 5.60
CA GLN A 231 13.63 -14.42 4.19
C GLN A 231 13.76 -15.90 3.89
N THR A 232 12.98 -16.35 2.91
CA THR A 232 13.00 -17.71 2.40
C THR A 232 13.13 -17.62 0.88
N ASP A 233 13.86 -18.55 0.27
CA ASP A 233 14.04 -18.64 -1.20
C ASP A 233 12.75 -19.03 -1.95
N GLN A 234 11.60 -19.01 -1.25
CA GLN A 234 10.29 -19.40 -1.74
C GLN A 234 9.21 -18.54 -1.06
N PHE A 235 8.15 -18.23 -1.79
CA PHE A 235 6.92 -17.67 -1.24
C PHE A 235 6.03 -18.79 -0.70
N ILE A 236 5.30 -18.50 0.38
CA ILE A 236 4.51 -19.50 1.13
C ILE A 236 3.07 -19.49 0.64
N VAL A 237 2.61 -20.63 0.09
CA VAL A 237 1.23 -20.82 -0.38
C VAL A 237 0.64 -22.09 0.24
N THR A 238 -0.52 -21.95 0.87
CA THR A 238 -1.35 -23.06 1.30
C THR A 238 -2.27 -23.47 0.14
N GLU A 239 -1.95 -24.56 -0.55
CA GLU A 239 -2.76 -25.09 -1.66
C GLU A 239 -3.67 -26.22 -1.19
N LEU A 240 -4.97 -26.05 -1.41
CA LEU A 240 -6.05 -26.92 -0.98
C LEU A 240 -6.95 -27.23 -2.18
N ASN A 241 -7.60 -28.40 -2.17
CA ASN A 241 -8.44 -28.87 -3.28
C ASN A 241 -7.72 -28.68 -4.63
N LYS A 242 -6.47 -29.16 -4.69
CA LYS A 242 -5.51 -28.85 -5.73
C LYS A 242 -6.10 -29.06 -7.12
N LEU A 243 -6.06 -27.99 -7.92
CA LEU A 243 -6.55 -27.95 -9.28
C LEU A 243 -5.50 -27.28 -10.17
N GLN A 244 -5.23 -27.83 -11.34
CA GLN A 244 -4.44 -27.13 -12.36
C GLN A 244 -5.29 -26.02 -12.97
N TRP A 245 -4.80 -24.77 -12.93
CA TRP A 245 -5.46 -23.68 -13.63
C TRP A 245 -5.04 -23.71 -15.10
N THR A 246 -5.98 -23.43 -15.98
CA THR A 246 -5.78 -23.46 -17.43
C THR A 246 -6.38 -22.20 -18.05
N CYS A 247 -5.66 -21.63 -19.01
CA CYS A 247 -6.13 -20.55 -19.86
C CYS A 247 -5.92 -20.96 -21.31
N ALA A 248 -6.88 -20.65 -22.18
CA ALA A 248 -6.81 -21.01 -23.59
C ALA A 248 -5.74 -20.20 -24.36
N SER A 249 -5.41 -19.02 -23.84
CA SER A 249 -4.45 -18.06 -24.39
C SER A 249 -3.76 -17.32 -23.25
N THR A 250 -3.03 -16.24 -23.57
CA THR A 250 -2.55 -15.28 -22.58
C THR A 250 -3.67 -14.94 -21.59
N PRO A 251 -3.44 -15.12 -20.26
CA PRO A 251 -4.49 -14.88 -19.26
C PRO A 251 -4.95 -13.43 -19.29
N LYS A 252 -6.27 -13.23 -19.37
CA LYS A 252 -6.91 -11.91 -19.26
C LYS A 252 -7.48 -11.72 -17.86
N ILE A 253 -6.99 -10.70 -17.16
CA ILE A 253 -7.22 -10.52 -15.73
C ILE A 253 -7.84 -9.15 -15.47
N LEU A 254 -8.94 -9.14 -14.70
CA LEU A 254 -9.55 -7.90 -14.20
C LEU A 254 -9.01 -7.59 -12.80
N VAL A 255 -8.47 -6.38 -12.63
CA VAL A 255 -8.13 -5.80 -11.32
C VAL A 255 -8.97 -4.54 -11.13
N PRO A 256 -10.09 -4.60 -10.39
CA PRO A 256 -10.86 -3.41 -10.09
C PRO A 256 -10.16 -2.57 -9.01
N ILE A 257 -10.22 -1.25 -9.17
CA ILE A 257 -9.77 -0.26 -8.20
C ILE A 257 -10.88 0.72 -7.89
N ALA A 258 -10.89 1.27 -6.69
CA ALA A 258 -11.88 2.25 -6.24
C ALA A 258 -11.23 3.23 -5.26
N ASP A 259 -11.92 4.33 -4.97
CA ASP A 259 -11.52 5.21 -3.88
C ASP A 259 -11.40 4.41 -2.57
N GLY A 260 -10.28 4.60 -1.88
CA GLY A 260 -9.95 3.89 -0.66
C GLY A 260 -9.49 2.44 -0.83
N SER A 261 -9.22 1.97 -2.06
CA SER A 261 -8.43 0.75 -2.29
C SER A 261 -7.06 0.85 -1.62
N GLU A 262 -6.51 -0.26 -1.15
CA GLU A 262 -5.13 -0.31 -0.65
C GLU A 262 -4.17 -0.26 -1.85
N GLU A 263 -3.39 0.81 -1.92
CA GLU A 263 -2.56 1.13 -3.08
C GLU A 263 -1.38 0.17 -3.29
N MET A 264 -0.75 -0.34 -2.23
CA MET A 264 0.35 -1.31 -2.36
C MET A 264 -0.16 -2.62 -2.93
N GLU A 265 -1.27 -3.13 -2.39
CA GLU A 265 -1.93 -4.35 -2.84
C GLU A 265 -2.33 -4.23 -4.31
N ALA A 266 -3.01 -3.13 -4.69
CA ALA A 266 -3.42 -2.89 -6.06
C ALA A 266 -2.21 -2.84 -7.02
N VAL A 267 -1.19 -2.04 -6.69
CA VAL A 267 -0.03 -1.85 -7.56
C VAL A 267 0.81 -3.12 -7.68
N MET A 268 1.02 -3.86 -6.59
CA MET A 268 1.76 -5.13 -6.64
C MET A 268 1.05 -6.18 -7.49
N ILE A 269 -0.28 -6.30 -7.37
CA ILE A 269 -1.07 -7.22 -8.20
C ILE A 269 -0.93 -6.83 -9.68
N ILE A 270 -1.17 -5.57 -10.01
CA ILE A 270 -1.12 -5.07 -11.39
C ILE A 270 0.28 -5.27 -11.98
N ASP A 271 1.31 -4.83 -11.26
CA ASP A 271 2.68 -4.83 -11.73
C ASP A 271 3.20 -6.26 -11.96
N VAL A 272 3.07 -7.14 -10.97
CA VAL A 272 3.56 -8.53 -11.06
C VAL A 272 2.88 -9.28 -12.20
N LEU A 273 1.57 -9.13 -12.37
CA LEU A 273 0.83 -9.81 -13.44
C LEU A 273 1.23 -9.28 -14.83
N ARG A 274 1.49 -7.98 -14.96
CA ARG A 274 1.98 -7.39 -16.23
C ARG A 274 3.43 -7.76 -16.54
N ARG A 275 4.30 -7.88 -15.52
CA ARG A 275 5.65 -8.47 -15.68
C ARG A 275 5.57 -9.89 -16.22
N ALA A 276 4.56 -10.65 -15.78
CA ALA A 276 4.28 -12.00 -16.26
C ALA A 276 3.69 -12.06 -17.67
N LYS A 277 3.48 -10.91 -18.32
CA LYS A 277 2.88 -10.77 -19.66
C LYS A 277 1.41 -11.21 -19.73
N ALA A 278 0.69 -11.20 -18.60
CA ALA A 278 -0.77 -11.32 -18.60
C ALA A 278 -1.42 -10.03 -19.14
N GLU A 279 -2.60 -10.16 -19.75
CA GLU A 279 -3.42 -9.02 -20.17
C GLU A 279 -4.22 -8.50 -18.97
N VAL A 280 -3.68 -7.49 -18.28
CA VAL A 280 -4.30 -6.92 -17.08
C VAL A 280 -5.12 -5.69 -17.43
N VAL A 281 -6.44 -5.79 -17.25
CA VAL A 281 -7.39 -4.67 -17.32
C VAL A 281 -7.58 -4.10 -15.93
N VAL A 282 -7.15 -2.85 -15.73
CA VAL A 282 -7.41 -2.11 -14.50
C VAL A 282 -8.69 -1.29 -14.69
N ALA A 283 -9.71 -1.55 -13.88
CA ALA A 283 -11.02 -0.90 -14.04
C ALA A 283 -11.40 -0.09 -12.80
N SER A 284 -11.81 1.16 -12.99
CA SER A 284 -12.34 1.97 -11.88
C SER A 284 -13.80 1.60 -11.61
N VAL A 285 -14.12 1.30 -10.36
CA VAL A 285 -15.49 1.01 -9.90
C VAL A 285 -16.30 2.30 -9.68
N GLY A 286 -15.64 3.45 -9.57
CA GLY A 286 -16.30 4.75 -9.50
C GLY A 286 -16.59 5.34 -10.88
N ASP A 287 -17.02 6.61 -10.89
CA ASP A 287 -17.41 7.32 -12.12
C ASP A 287 -16.21 7.90 -12.91
N ASN A 288 -15.02 7.91 -12.30
CA ASN A 288 -13.81 8.50 -12.87
C ASN A 288 -12.71 7.44 -13.00
N LEU A 289 -11.84 7.60 -14.00
CA LEU A 289 -10.66 6.74 -14.16
C LEU A 289 -9.62 6.98 -13.05
N GLU A 290 -9.50 8.21 -12.58
CA GLU A 290 -8.63 8.55 -11.45
C GLU A 290 -9.34 8.22 -10.14
N ILE A 291 -8.64 7.50 -9.25
CA ILE A 291 -9.09 7.17 -7.89
C ILE A 291 -8.08 7.66 -6.86
N VAL A 292 -8.56 7.96 -5.66
CA VAL A 292 -7.74 8.29 -4.49
C VAL A 292 -7.72 7.09 -3.56
N ALA A 293 -6.58 6.41 -3.48
CA ALA A 293 -6.38 5.24 -2.65
C ALA A 293 -6.36 5.56 -1.14
N SER A 294 -6.25 4.52 -0.32
CA SER A 294 -6.44 4.57 1.14
C SER A 294 -5.46 5.51 1.85
N ARG A 295 -4.20 5.58 1.39
CA ARG A 295 -3.17 6.53 1.84
C ARG A 295 -2.90 7.60 0.80
N LYS A 296 -3.95 8.00 0.07
CA LYS A 296 -3.98 9.18 -0.80
C LYS A 296 -3.02 9.10 -1.99
N VAL A 297 -2.54 7.92 -2.36
CA VAL A 297 -1.93 7.73 -3.68
C VAL A 297 -3.03 7.84 -4.74
N LYS A 298 -2.79 8.61 -5.80
CA LYS A 298 -3.73 8.76 -6.91
C LYS A 298 -3.34 7.84 -8.05
N LEU A 299 -4.22 6.91 -8.40
CA LEU A 299 -4.01 5.93 -9.47
C LEU A 299 -5.01 6.19 -10.60
N VAL A 300 -4.63 5.83 -11.83
CA VAL A 300 -5.54 5.94 -12.99
C VAL A 300 -5.79 4.56 -13.59
N ALA A 301 -7.07 4.16 -13.63
CA ALA A 301 -7.54 2.96 -14.29
C ALA A 301 -7.40 3.05 -15.82
N ASP A 302 -7.41 1.90 -16.49
CA ASP A 302 -7.41 1.82 -17.95
C ASP A 302 -8.79 2.12 -18.53
N MET A 303 -9.86 1.74 -17.81
CA MET A 303 -11.26 1.99 -18.20
C MET A 303 -12.18 2.03 -16.98
N LEU A 304 -13.44 2.43 -17.19
CA LEU A 304 -14.49 2.31 -16.17
C LEU A 304 -15.00 0.86 -16.11
N LEU A 305 -15.53 0.47 -14.96
CA LEU A 305 -16.05 -0.88 -14.71
C LEU A 305 -17.16 -1.28 -15.69
N ASP A 306 -18.03 -0.35 -16.09
CA ASP A 306 -19.13 -0.64 -17.01
C ASP A 306 -18.63 -1.04 -18.41
N GLU A 307 -17.49 -0.51 -18.85
CA GLU A 307 -16.83 -0.93 -20.09
C GLU A 307 -16.12 -2.28 -19.90
N ALA A 308 -15.44 -2.46 -18.76
CA ALA A 308 -14.80 -3.72 -18.41
C ALA A 308 -15.81 -4.88 -18.30
N ALA A 309 -17.03 -4.61 -17.81
CA ALA A 309 -18.10 -5.61 -17.65
C ALA A 309 -18.59 -6.23 -18.97
N LYS A 310 -18.29 -5.60 -20.11
CA LYS A 310 -18.60 -6.11 -21.46
C LYS A 310 -17.59 -7.17 -21.93
N LEU A 311 -16.50 -7.35 -21.20
CA LEU A 311 -15.43 -8.29 -21.51
C LEU A 311 -15.55 -9.59 -20.69
N SER A 312 -14.79 -10.61 -21.08
CA SER A 312 -14.62 -11.83 -20.31
C SER A 312 -13.20 -11.94 -19.77
N TYR A 313 -13.07 -12.52 -18.58
CA TYR A 313 -11.79 -12.66 -17.87
C TYR A 313 -11.54 -14.13 -17.53
N ASP A 314 -10.27 -14.51 -17.41
CA ASP A 314 -9.86 -15.79 -16.84
C ASP A 314 -9.81 -15.69 -15.31
N LEU A 315 -9.41 -14.52 -14.79
CA LEU A 315 -9.31 -14.20 -13.37
C LEU A 315 -9.88 -12.81 -13.07
N ILE A 316 -10.65 -12.68 -11.99
CA ILE A 316 -10.95 -11.39 -11.36
C ILE A 316 -10.30 -11.37 -9.97
N VAL A 317 -9.44 -10.39 -9.69
CA VAL A 317 -8.71 -10.32 -8.42
C VAL A 317 -8.87 -8.97 -7.75
N LEU A 318 -9.35 -8.96 -6.51
CA LEU A 318 -9.67 -7.73 -5.77
C LEU A 318 -8.53 -7.35 -4.81
N PRO A 319 -7.96 -6.13 -4.90
CA PRO A 319 -7.17 -5.57 -3.81
C PRO A 319 -8.06 -5.32 -2.59
N GLY A 320 -7.48 -4.99 -1.45
CA GLY A 320 -8.19 -4.63 -0.23
C GLY A 320 -8.37 -3.13 -0.05
N GLY A 321 -8.16 -2.70 1.19
CA GLY A 321 -8.49 -1.36 1.68
C GLY A 321 -9.95 -1.31 2.12
N LEU A 322 -10.22 -0.72 3.29
CA LEU A 322 -11.58 -0.75 3.86
C LEU A 322 -12.58 0.01 2.97
N GLY A 323 -12.20 1.19 2.47
CA GLY A 323 -13.03 1.98 1.56
C GLY A 323 -13.22 1.29 0.21
N GLY A 324 -12.13 0.78 -0.37
CA GLY A 324 -12.16 0.09 -1.65
C GLY A 324 -12.99 -1.19 -1.60
N ALA A 325 -12.76 -2.05 -0.62
CA ALA A 325 -13.55 -3.27 -0.41
C ALA A 325 -15.04 -2.98 -0.17
N GLN A 326 -15.38 -1.89 0.53
CA GLN A 326 -16.78 -1.46 0.67
C GLN A 326 -17.38 -0.97 -0.66
N ALA A 327 -16.61 -0.24 -1.47
CA ALA A 327 -17.05 0.18 -2.80
C ALA A 327 -17.27 -1.03 -3.72
N PHE A 328 -16.35 -2.01 -3.68
CA PHE A 328 -16.46 -3.27 -4.41
C PHE A 328 -17.71 -4.05 -4.01
N ALA A 329 -17.99 -4.18 -2.72
CA ALA A 329 -19.15 -4.89 -2.20
C ALA A 329 -20.49 -4.23 -2.56
N LYS A 330 -20.50 -2.89 -2.74
CA LYS A 330 -21.71 -2.13 -3.13
C LYS A 330 -21.94 -2.07 -4.63
N SER A 331 -20.93 -2.37 -5.44
CA SER A 331 -21.06 -2.36 -6.90
C SER A 331 -21.77 -3.62 -7.38
N GLU A 332 -23.04 -3.47 -7.75
CA GLU A 332 -23.83 -4.56 -8.34
C GLU A 332 -23.17 -5.12 -9.59
N THR A 333 -22.62 -4.25 -10.45
CA THR A 333 -21.87 -4.65 -11.66
C THR A 333 -20.71 -5.59 -11.31
N LEU A 334 -19.86 -5.22 -10.33
CA LEU A 334 -18.70 -6.04 -9.96
C LEU A 334 -19.12 -7.35 -9.28
N VAL A 335 -20.10 -7.30 -8.37
CA VAL A 335 -20.61 -8.49 -7.69
C VAL A 335 -21.21 -9.48 -8.70
N ASN A 336 -21.94 -9.00 -9.70
CA ASN A 336 -22.50 -9.84 -10.75
C ASN A 336 -21.40 -10.48 -11.63
N LEU A 337 -20.32 -9.75 -11.93
CA LEU A 337 -19.15 -10.33 -12.62
C LEU A 337 -18.50 -11.46 -11.82
N LEU A 338 -18.36 -11.29 -10.50
CA LEU A 338 -17.79 -12.32 -9.62
C LEU A 338 -18.68 -13.57 -9.50
N LYS A 339 -20.00 -13.37 -9.36
CA LYS A 339 -20.98 -14.48 -9.38
C LYS A 339 -20.91 -15.24 -10.70
N LYS A 340 -20.84 -14.52 -11.82
CA LYS A 340 -20.65 -15.11 -13.14
C LYS A 340 -19.32 -15.87 -13.27
N GLN A 341 -18.23 -15.39 -12.67
CA GLN A 341 -16.97 -16.16 -12.61
C GLN A 341 -17.16 -17.49 -11.88
N ARG A 342 -17.86 -17.50 -10.74
CA ARG A 342 -18.16 -18.72 -10.00
C ARG A 342 -19.03 -19.68 -10.82
N GLU A 343 -20.13 -19.19 -11.40
CA GLU A 343 -21.05 -20.00 -12.23
C GLU A 343 -20.37 -20.60 -13.46
N LEU A 344 -19.48 -19.83 -14.10
CA LEU A 344 -18.69 -20.29 -15.25
C LEU A 344 -17.45 -21.08 -14.84
N GLU A 345 -17.30 -21.39 -13.55
CA GLU A 345 -16.22 -22.25 -13.06
C GLU A 345 -14.83 -21.66 -13.40
N LYS A 346 -14.71 -20.34 -13.34
CA LYS A 346 -13.48 -19.57 -13.59
C LYS A 346 -12.85 -19.05 -12.29
N TYR A 347 -11.65 -18.48 -12.40
CA TYR A 347 -10.84 -18.10 -11.25
C TYR A 347 -11.24 -16.73 -10.70
N TYR A 348 -11.17 -16.58 -9.38
CA TYR A 348 -11.29 -15.28 -8.73
C TYR A 348 -10.53 -15.28 -7.42
N GLY A 349 -10.24 -14.09 -6.91
CA GLY A 349 -9.51 -13.95 -5.67
C GLY A 349 -9.62 -12.58 -5.05
N ALA A 350 -9.18 -12.48 -3.81
CA ALA A 350 -9.20 -11.22 -3.08
C ALA A 350 -8.13 -11.20 -1.99
N ILE A 351 -7.62 -10.02 -1.66
CA ILE A 351 -6.67 -9.83 -0.56
C ILE A 351 -7.25 -8.89 0.51
N CYS A 352 -6.75 -9.05 1.74
CA CYS A 352 -6.97 -8.11 2.84
C CYS A 352 -8.45 -8.03 3.28
N ALA A 353 -9.11 -6.90 3.13
CA ALA A 353 -10.51 -6.75 3.55
C ALA A 353 -11.50 -7.37 2.55
N SER A 354 -11.10 -7.53 1.29
CA SER A 354 -12.00 -7.95 0.21
C SER A 354 -12.53 -9.39 0.32
N PRO A 355 -11.76 -10.40 0.81
CA PRO A 355 -12.32 -11.73 1.08
C PRO A 355 -13.54 -11.66 2.01
N ALA A 356 -13.42 -10.94 3.12
CA ALA A 356 -14.44 -10.85 4.17
C ALA A 356 -15.59 -9.88 3.87
N LEU A 357 -15.34 -8.85 3.06
CA LEU A 357 -16.35 -7.81 2.75
C LEU A 357 -17.03 -8.00 1.40
N VAL A 358 -16.38 -8.69 0.46
CA VAL A 358 -16.90 -8.91 -0.89
C VAL A 358 -17.21 -10.39 -1.11
N LEU A 359 -16.25 -11.30 -0.91
CA LEU A 359 -16.46 -12.69 -1.29
C LEU A 359 -17.42 -13.42 -0.33
N GLU A 360 -17.16 -13.34 0.97
CA GLU A 360 -17.95 -14.00 2.02
C GLU A 360 -19.45 -13.64 1.98
N PRO A 361 -19.87 -12.36 2.09
CA PRO A 361 -21.30 -12.01 2.16
C PRO A 361 -22.08 -12.28 0.86
N HIS A 362 -21.38 -12.50 -0.27
CA HIS A 362 -22.00 -12.83 -1.55
C HIS A 362 -21.95 -14.33 -1.87
N GLY A 363 -21.63 -15.17 -0.88
CA GLY A 363 -21.58 -16.63 -0.98
C GLY A 363 -20.39 -17.16 -1.79
N LEU A 364 -19.46 -16.30 -2.23
CA LEU A 364 -18.34 -16.69 -3.10
C LEU A 364 -17.28 -17.53 -2.37
N LEU A 365 -17.39 -17.68 -1.05
CA LEU A 365 -16.52 -18.56 -0.23
C LEU A 365 -17.24 -19.80 0.32
N GLU A 366 -18.49 -20.07 -0.08
CA GLU A 366 -19.20 -21.27 0.35
C GLU A 366 -18.44 -22.56 -0.02
N GLY A 367 -18.11 -23.35 1.00
CA GLY A 367 -17.33 -24.59 0.84
C GLY A 367 -15.88 -24.37 0.46
N LYS A 368 -15.36 -23.14 0.61
CA LYS A 368 -13.96 -22.78 0.36
C LYS A 368 -13.28 -22.35 1.65
N LYS A 369 -12.02 -22.72 1.78
CA LYS A 369 -11.12 -22.17 2.79
C LYS A 369 -10.47 -20.91 2.27
N ALA A 370 -10.37 -19.91 3.14
CA ALA A 370 -9.85 -18.60 2.80
C ALA A 370 -9.08 -17.98 3.96
N THR A 371 -8.32 -16.94 3.63
CA THR A 371 -7.69 -16.04 4.58
C THR A 371 -8.09 -14.60 4.27
N ALA A 372 -7.91 -13.70 5.23
CA ALA A 372 -8.22 -12.28 5.10
C ALA A 372 -7.30 -11.45 6.00
N PHE A 373 -7.48 -10.13 5.97
CA PHE A 373 -6.82 -9.25 6.93
C PHE A 373 -7.21 -9.65 8.37
N PRO A 374 -6.27 -9.70 9.33
CA PRO A 374 -6.54 -10.22 10.68
C PRO A 374 -7.79 -9.64 11.34
N ALA A 375 -8.02 -8.33 11.24
CA ALA A 375 -9.20 -7.67 11.81
C ALA A 375 -10.52 -8.03 11.12
N MET A 376 -10.48 -8.73 9.99
CA MET A 376 -11.62 -9.14 9.18
C MET A 376 -11.88 -10.66 9.24
N CYS A 377 -10.97 -11.45 9.82
CA CYS A 377 -11.09 -12.91 9.91
C CYS A 377 -12.33 -13.36 10.68
N GLU A 378 -12.81 -12.56 11.64
CA GLU A 378 -14.04 -12.84 12.39
C GLU A 378 -15.30 -12.84 11.52
N LYS A 379 -15.24 -12.24 10.32
CA LYS A 379 -16.36 -12.21 9.38
C LYS A 379 -16.40 -13.45 8.47
N LEU A 380 -15.33 -14.24 8.42
CA LEU A 380 -15.30 -15.48 7.64
C LEU A 380 -16.04 -16.59 8.38
N THR A 381 -16.86 -17.36 7.67
CA THR A 381 -17.55 -18.52 8.26
C THR A 381 -16.57 -19.64 8.59
N ASP A 382 -15.62 -19.94 7.70
CA ASP A 382 -14.53 -20.88 7.94
C ASP A 382 -13.24 -20.12 8.30
N LYS A 383 -12.75 -20.36 9.52
CA LYS A 383 -11.56 -19.70 10.08
C LYS A 383 -10.31 -20.59 10.08
N SER A 384 -10.37 -21.77 9.46
CA SER A 384 -9.30 -22.78 9.56
C SER A 384 -7.98 -22.37 8.92
N GLU A 385 -8.00 -21.42 7.97
CA GLU A 385 -6.82 -20.97 7.23
C GLU A 385 -6.48 -19.48 7.42
N VAL A 386 -7.05 -18.81 8.43
CA VAL A 386 -6.90 -17.35 8.65
C VAL A 386 -5.47 -16.91 8.97
N GLU A 387 -4.60 -17.84 9.36
CA GLU A 387 -3.18 -17.58 9.59
C GLU A 387 -2.30 -17.81 8.36
N SER A 388 -2.80 -18.52 7.35
CA SER A 388 -2.10 -18.78 6.09
C SER A 388 -1.91 -17.45 5.33
N ARG A 389 -0.68 -17.19 4.86
CA ARG A 389 -0.30 -15.94 4.16
C ARG A 389 -1.01 -15.80 2.80
N VAL A 390 -1.04 -16.90 2.06
CA VAL A 390 -1.77 -17.06 0.80
C VAL A 390 -2.47 -18.41 0.84
N VAL A 391 -3.76 -18.44 0.49
CA VAL A 391 -4.57 -19.65 0.40
C VAL A 391 -5.08 -19.79 -1.02
N VAL A 392 -4.81 -20.91 -1.66
CA VAL A 392 -5.43 -21.32 -2.93
C VAL A 392 -6.34 -22.50 -2.62
N ASP A 393 -7.65 -22.33 -2.72
CA ASP A 393 -8.62 -23.42 -2.61
C ASP A 393 -9.33 -23.64 -3.95
N GLY A 394 -8.85 -24.63 -4.71
CA GLY A 394 -9.34 -24.93 -6.04
C GLY A 394 -9.19 -23.75 -6.99
N LYS A 395 -10.27 -22.97 -7.18
CA LYS A 395 -10.36 -21.83 -8.12
C LYS A 395 -10.33 -20.46 -7.44
N VAL A 396 -10.27 -20.45 -6.10
CA VAL A 396 -10.26 -19.23 -5.30
C VAL A 396 -8.88 -19.02 -4.71
N VAL A 397 -8.36 -17.81 -4.81
CA VAL A 397 -7.11 -17.41 -4.17
C VAL A 397 -7.33 -16.24 -3.23
N THR A 398 -6.87 -16.34 -1.98
CA THR A 398 -6.99 -15.27 -0.98
C THR A 398 -5.69 -15.00 -0.25
N SER A 399 -5.56 -13.80 0.31
CA SER A 399 -4.35 -13.40 1.05
C SER A 399 -4.66 -12.33 2.13
N ARG A 400 -3.71 -12.12 3.05
CA ARG A 400 -3.94 -11.40 4.31
C ARG A 400 -3.81 -9.88 4.22
N GLY A 401 -2.84 -9.31 3.52
CA GLY A 401 -2.61 -7.87 3.57
C GLY A 401 -1.37 -7.39 2.81
N PRO A 402 -0.93 -6.13 3.02
CA PRO A 402 0.09 -5.51 2.18
C PRO A 402 1.36 -6.35 2.03
N GLY A 403 1.88 -6.88 3.15
CA GLY A 403 3.10 -7.67 3.21
C GLY A 403 2.98 -9.10 2.69
N THR A 404 1.79 -9.57 2.32
CA THR A 404 1.57 -10.84 1.62
C THR A 404 1.26 -10.65 0.12
N SER A 405 1.15 -9.41 -0.36
CA SER A 405 0.69 -9.10 -1.73
C SER A 405 1.63 -9.57 -2.84
N LEU A 406 2.95 -9.51 -2.63
CA LEU A 406 3.92 -10.05 -3.58
C LEU A 406 3.79 -11.57 -3.69
N GLU A 407 3.68 -12.27 -2.56
CA GLU A 407 3.48 -13.72 -2.52
C GLU A 407 2.14 -14.11 -3.16
N PHE A 408 1.08 -13.34 -2.88
CA PHE A 408 -0.24 -13.52 -3.48
C PHE A 408 -0.18 -13.39 -5.01
N SER A 409 0.49 -12.36 -5.50
CA SER A 409 0.61 -12.11 -6.94
C SER A 409 1.48 -13.16 -7.63
N LEU A 410 2.58 -13.58 -7.00
CA LEU A 410 3.44 -14.66 -7.50
C LEU A 410 2.72 -16.02 -7.48
N ALA A 411 1.88 -16.29 -6.47
CA ALA A 411 1.04 -17.48 -6.44
C ALA A 411 0.06 -17.50 -7.63
N ILE A 412 -0.55 -16.35 -7.96
CA ILE A 412 -1.41 -16.23 -9.16
C ILE A 412 -0.61 -16.51 -10.43
N VAL A 413 0.61 -15.94 -10.57
CA VAL A 413 1.49 -16.23 -11.71
C VAL A 413 1.81 -17.73 -11.77
N GLU A 414 2.15 -18.37 -10.64
CA GLU A 414 2.43 -19.81 -10.60
C GLU A 414 1.23 -20.63 -11.07
N LYS A 415 0.01 -20.26 -10.64
CA LYS A 415 -1.21 -20.95 -11.06
C LYS A 415 -1.48 -20.78 -12.55
N LEU A 416 -1.40 -19.56 -13.09
CA LEU A 416 -1.80 -19.26 -14.47
C LEU A 416 -0.71 -19.56 -15.51
N LEU A 417 0.57 -19.37 -15.15
CA LEU A 417 1.70 -19.33 -16.07
C LEU A 417 2.85 -20.27 -15.67
N GLY A 418 2.71 -20.97 -14.54
CA GLY A 418 3.66 -21.97 -14.07
C GLY A 418 4.72 -21.44 -13.12
N ARG A 419 5.26 -22.37 -12.31
CA ARG A 419 6.22 -22.07 -11.23
C ARG A 419 7.51 -21.44 -11.73
N GLU A 420 8.01 -21.85 -12.89
CA GLU A 420 9.23 -21.28 -13.49
C GLU A 420 9.07 -19.77 -13.72
N LYS A 421 7.93 -19.36 -14.29
CA LYS A 421 7.65 -17.95 -14.56
C LYS A 421 7.52 -17.13 -13.27
N ALA A 422 6.88 -17.70 -12.25
CA ALA A 422 6.79 -17.06 -10.94
C ALA A 422 8.17 -16.86 -10.31
N LEU A 423 9.05 -17.85 -10.38
CA LEU A 423 10.42 -17.75 -9.85
C LEU A 423 11.29 -16.77 -10.65
N GLU A 424 11.16 -16.74 -11.98
CA GLU A 424 11.84 -15.76 -12.84
C GLU A 424 11.51 -14.32 -12.39
N ILE A 425 10.22 -14.02 -12.22
CA ILE A 425 9.75 -12.70 -11.81
C ILE A 425 10.14 -12.39 -10.36
N GLY A 426 9.98 -13.36 -9.46
CA GLY A 426 10.36 -13.22 -8.05
C GLY A 426 11.84 -12.87 -7.87
N LYS A 427 12.74 -13.53 -8.62
CA LYS A 427 14.18 -13.25 -8.63
C LYS A 427 14.49 -11.87 -9.19
N ALA A 428 13.86 -11.49 -10.31
CA ALA A 428 14.05 -10.16 -10.91
C ALA A 428 13.61 -9.03 -9.97
N MET A 429 12.64 -9.30 -9.10
CA MET A 429 12.18 -8.35 -8.08
C MET A 429 12.93 -8.45 -6.75
N LEU A 430 13.86 -9.39 -6.58
CA LEU A 430 14.60 -9.65 -5.32
C LEU A 430 13.71 -10.08 -4.14
N VAL A 431 12.66 -10.86 -4.44
CA VAL A 431 11.72 -11.42 -3.46
C VAL A 431 12.16 -12.80 -2.96
N VAL A 432 12.72 -13.62 -3.86
CA VAL A 432 13.16 -15.01 -3.63
C VAL A 432 14.54 -15.27 -4.23
#